data_AF-Q8I9M3-F1
#
_entry.id   AF-Q8I9M3-F1
#
_cell.length_a   1.000
_cell.length_b   1.000
_cell.length_c   1.000
_cell.angle_alpha   90.00
_cell.angle_beta   90.00
_cell.angle_gamma   90.00
#
_symmetry.space_group_name_H-M   'P 1'
#
loop_
_entity.id
_entity.type
_entity.pdbx_description
1 polymer ?
#
loop_
_entity_poly.entity_id
_entity_poly.type
_entity_poly.pdbx_seq_one_letter_code
_entity_poly.pdbx_strand_id
1 'polypeptide(L)'
;VDGKVRTAKDYPAGFMDVIAIEKTNENFRLLYDVKGRFTVHRIKPEEAKYKLCRVKSVTVGAKGVPMLTTHDARTIRYPDPLAKVNDTVMVDIATGKMKEFIKFD
;
A
#
# COMPACT_ATOMS: atom_id res chain seq x y z
N VAL A 1 8.92 6.03 -5.38
CA VAL A 1 7.78 5.09 -5.29
C VAL A 1 7.54 4.76 -3.83
N ASP A 2 6.31 4.96 -3.35
CA ASP A 2 5.90 4.78 -1.95
C ASP A 2 6.87 5.44 -0.95
N GLY A 3 7.17 6.72 -1.17
CA GLY A 3 8.03 7.52 -0.28
C GLY A 3 9.52 7.15 -0.31
N LYS A 4 9.92 6.13 -1.09
CA LYS A 4 11.32 5.75 -1.28
C LYS A 4 11.82 6.13 -2.67
N VAL A 5 13.03 6.67 -2.74
CA VAL A 5 13.73 6.92 -4.02
C VAL A 5 14.04 5.59 -4.67
N ARG A 6 13.62 5.42 -5.93
CA ARG A 6 13.93 4.25 -6.75
C ARG A 6 14.74 4.70 -7.95
N THR A 7 15.91 4.10 -8.15
CA THR A 7 16.85 4.41 -9.23
C THR A 7 16.86 3.36 -10.34
N ALA A 8 16.49 2.13 -10.02
CA ALA A 8 16.41 1.02 -10.96
C ALA A 8 15.26 1.24 -11.96
N LYS A 9 15.55 1.08 -13.26
CA LYS A 9 14.58 1.29 -14.35
C LYS A 9 13.53 0.18 -14.41
N ASP A 10 13.90 -1.02 -13.96
CA ASP A 10 13.13 -2.25 -13.92
C ASP A 10 12.47 -2.50 -12.56
N TYR A 11 12.42 -1.47 -11.70
CA TYR A 11 11.71 -1.58 -10.44
C TYR A 11 10.22 -1.88 -10.68
N PRO A 12 9.67 -2.98 -10.14
CA PRO A 12 8.28 -3.35 -10.36
C PRO A 12 7.36 -2.43 -9.54
N ALA A 13 6.81 -1.40 -10.18
CA ALA A 13 5.75 -0.59 -9.61
C ALA A 13 4.39 -1.24 -9.90
N GLY A 14 3.55 -1.34 -8.88
CA GLY A 14 2.32 -2.13 -8.90
C GLY A 14 1.04 -1.34 -8.65
N PHE A 15 -0.06 -2.08 -8.57
CA PHE A 15 -1.36 -1.54 -8.21
C PHE A 15 -1.32 -0.82 -6.85
N MET A 16 -1.95 0.35 -6.76
CA MET A 16 -1.99 1.25 -5.60
C MET A 16 -0.67 1.94 -5.23
N ASP A 17 0.45 1.69 -5.93
CA ASP A 17 1.70 2.40 -5.67
C ASP A 17 1.54 3.90 -5.88
N VAL A 18 2.19 4.68 -5.01
CA VAL A 18 2.29 6.14 -5.13
C VAL A 18 3.62 6.52 -5.76
N ILE A 19 3.56 7.20 -6.90
CA ILE A 19 4.72 7.76 -7.61
C ILE A 19 4.71 9.26 -7.39
N ALA A 20 5.69 9.75 -6.63
CA ALA A 20 5.89 11.19 -6.40
C ALA A 20 7.11 11.67 -7.20
N ILE A 21 6.98 12.80 -7.87
CA ILE A 21 8.06 13.50 -8.58
C ILE A 21 8.22 14.87 -7.94
N GLU A 22 9.21 15.01 -7.07
CA GLU A 22 9.44 16.24 -6.28
C GLU A 22 9.74 17.45 -7.16
N LYS A 23 10.51 17.26 -8.24
CA LYS A 23 10.87 18.35 -9.16
C LYS A 23 9.68 19.01 -9.84
N THR A 24 8.62 18.26 -10.09
CA THR A 24 7.40 18.76 -10.75
C THR A 24 6.26 18.98 -9.75
N ASN A 25 6.45 18.64 -8.47
CA ASN A 25 5.41 18.64 -7.45
C ASN A 25 4.16 17.83 -7.84
N GLU A 26 4.34 16.75 -8.60
CA GLU A 26 3.25 15.90 -9.06
C GLU A 26 3.28 14.55 -8.33
N ASN A 27 2.09 14.09 -7.96
CA ASN A 27 1.87 12.80 -7.33
C ASN A 27 0.89 11.98 -8.17
N PHE A 28 1.19 10.70 -8.32
CA PHE A 28 0.39 9.78 -9.10
C PHE A 28 0.14 8.49 -8.33
N ARG A 29 -0.97 7.83 -8.63
CA ARG A 29 -1.30 6.49 -8.17
C ARG A 29 -1.52 5.58 -9.36
N LEU A 30 -0.92 4.40 -9.32
CA LEU A 30 -1.14 3.37 -10.33
C LEU A 30 -2.47 2.65 -10.04
N LEU A 31 -3.41 2.79 -10.97
CA LEU A 31 -4.73 2.15 -10.91
C LEU A 31 -4.98 1.38 -12.20
N TYR A 32 -5.99 0.51 -12.21
CA TYR A 32 -6.46 -0.11 -13.44
C TYR A 32 -7.53 0.75 -14.11
N ASP A 33 -7.45 0.89 -15.43
CA ASP A 33 -8.55 1.41 -16.25
C ASP A 33 -9.63 0.34 -16.46
N VAL A 34 -10.75 0.74 -17.09
CA VAL A 34 -11.87 -0.18 -17.43
C VAL A 34 -11.49 -1.31 -18.39
N LYS A 35 -10.31 -1.23 -19.02
CA LYS A 35 -9.76 -2.25 -19.93
C LYS A 35 -8.68 -3.10 -19.26
N GLY A 36 -8.44 -2.93 -17.96
CA GLY A 36 -7.43 -3.68 -17.19
C GLY A 36 -5.99 -3.22 -17.41
N ARG A 37 -5.75 -2.07 -18.02
CA ARG A 37 -4.41 -1.49 -18.20
C ARG A 37 -4.06 -0.58 -17.03
N PHE A 38 -2.78 -0.46 -16.71
CA PHE A 38 -2.35 0.54 -15.75
C PHE A 38 -2.58 1.95 -16.29
N THR A 39 -3.24 2.77 -15.49
CA THR A 39 -3.38 4.20 -15.68
C THR A 39 -2.67 4.94 -14.56
N VAL A 40 -2.07 6.08 -14.91
CA VAL A 40 -1.37 6.95 -14.00
C VAL A 40 -2.35 8.04 -13.56
N HIS A 41 -3.01 7.82 -12.42
CA HIS A 41 -4.00 8.76 -11.91
C HIS A 41 -3.34 9.83 -11.05
N ARG A 42 -3.55 11.11 -11.37
CA ARG A 42 -2.99 12.23 -10.59
C ARG A 42 -3.75 12.38 -9.27
N ILE A 43 -3.02 12.44 -8.16
CA ILE A 43 -3.58 12.52 -6.81
C ILE A 43 -3.11 13.78 -6.07
N LYS A 44 -3.85 14.18 -5.04
CA LYS A 44 -3.47 15.29 -4.14
C LYS A 44 -2.34 14.87 -3.20
N PRO A 45 -1.54 15.83 -2.67
CA PRO A 45 -0.46 15.53 -1.73
C PRO A 45 -0.92 14.84 -0.44
N GLU A 46 -2.15 15.06 0.00
CA GLU A 46 -2.72 14.40 1.17
C GLU A 46 -2.95 12.91 0.94
N GLU A 47 -3.48 12.56 -0.23
CA GLU A 47 -3.70 11.17 -0.64
C GLU A 47 -2.40 10.43 -0.91
N ALA A 48 -1.35 11.14 -1.32
CA ALA A 48 -0.03 10.59 -1.55
C ALA A 48 0.68 10.12 -0.27
N LYS A 49 0.16 10.48 0.92
CA LYS A 49 0.73 10.06 2.21
C LYS A 49 0.32 8.64 2.62
N TYR A 50 -0.71 8.07 2.00
CA TYR A 50 -1.21 6.75 2.34
C TYR A 50 -1.40 5.86 1.10
N LYS A 51 -1.53 4.56 1.36
CA LYS A 51 -1.77 3.53 0.36
C LYS A 51 -2.76 2.52 0.89
N LEU A 52 -3.73 2.10 0.07
CA LEU A 52 -4.63 1.01 0.43
C LEU A 52 -4.00 -0.31 0.02
N CYS A 53 -3.92 -1.22 0.98
CA CYS A 53 -3.29 -2.52 0.82
C CYS A 53 -4.28 -3.62 1.19
N ARG A 54 -4.67 -4.49 0.25
CA ARG A 54 -5.41 -5.71 0.58
C ARG A 54 -4.58 -6.65 1.45
N VAL A 55 -5.21 -7.23 2.47
CA VAL A 55 -4.67 -8.27 3.33
C VAL A 55 -4.62 -9.59 2.58
N LYS A 56 -3.41 -10.16 2.44
CA LYS A 56 -3.19 -11.46 1.79
C LYS A 56 -3.22 -12.61 2.80
N SER A 57 -2.63 -12.43 3.97
CA SER A 57 -2.60 -13.45 5.02
C SER A 57 -2.38 -12.82 6.39
N VAL A 58 -2.98 -13.43 7.41
CA VAL A 58 -2.73 -13.11 8.82
C VAL A 58 -2.04 -14.32 9.43
N THR A 59 -0.88 -14.11 10.05
CA THR A 59 -0.04 -15.18 10.61
C THR A 59 0.50 -14.77 11.98
N VAL A 60 0.82 -15.75 12.81
CA VAL A 60 1.51 -15.53 14.07
C VAL A 60 2.99 -15.86 13.86
N GLY A 61 3.85 -14.84 14.03
CA GLY A 61 5.29 -14.98 13.89
C GLY A 61 5.98 -15.51 15.14
N ALA A 62 7.31 -15.54 15.08
CA ALA A 62 8.15 -15.87 16.23
C ALA A 62 7.77 -15.01 17.45
N LYS A 63 7.83 -15.62 18.64
CA LYS A 63 7.45 -15.01 19.93
C LYS A 63 5.96 -14.64 20.02
N GLY A 64 5.09 -15.29 19.24
CA GLY A 64 3.64 -15.08 19.32
C GLY A 64 3.17 -13.74 18.74
N VAL A 65 3.98 -13.07 17.93
CA VAL A 65 3.66 -11.74 17.41
C VAL A 65 2.68 -11.86 16.23
N PRO A 66 1.48 -11.28 16.30
CA PRO A 66 0.56 -11.27 15.16
C PRO A 66 1.10 -10.37 14.05
N MET A 67 1.04 -10.86 12.82
CA MET A 67 1.54 -10.19 11.63
C MET A 67 0.56 -10.34 10.47
N LEU A 68 0.43 -9.28 9.70
CA LEU A 68 -0.38 -9.20 8.50
C LEU A 68 0.52 -8.98 7.30
N THR A 69 0.36 -9.80 6.27
CA THR A 69 1.05 -9.64 4.99
C THR A 69 0.08 -9.07 3.97
N THR A 70 0.50 -8.02 3.26
CA THR A 70 -0.31 -7.38 2.22
C THR A 70 0.04 -7.93 0.83
N HIS A 71 -0.80 -7.62 -0.17
CA HIS A 71 -0.53 -7.99 -1.57
C HIS A 71 0.75 -7.35 -2.15
N ASP A 72 1.15 -6.19 -1.61
CA ASP A 72 2.40 -5.48 -1.90
C ASP A 72 3.60 -6.03 -1.08
N ALA A 73 3.47 -7.25 -0.56
CA ALA A 73 4.49 -7.95 0.22
C ALA A 73 4.99 -7.18 1.48
N ARG A 74 4.21 -6.24 2.01
CA ARG A 74 4.52 -5.57 3.27
C ARG A 74 4.05 -6.43 4.43
N THR A 75 4.85 -6.47 5.49
CA THR A 75 4.49 -7.13 6.75
C THR A 75 4.23 -6.08 7.82
N ILE A 76 2.99 -6.01 8.29
CA ILE A 76 2.55 -5.12 9.37
C ILE A 76 2.48 -5.95 10.65
N ARG A 77 3.27 -5.56 11.65
CA ARG A 77 3.29 -6.20 12.97
C ARG A 77 2.26 -5.55 13.87
N TYR A 78 1.64 -6.35 14.74
CA TYR A 78 0.55 -5.90 15.61
C TYR A 78 -0.57 -5.19 14.84
N PRO A 79 -1.17 -5.85 13.83
CA PRO A 79 -2.35 -5.31 13.14
C PRO A 79 -3.55 -5.25 14.09
N ASP A 80 -4.60 -4.54 13.67
CA ASP A 80 -5.88 -4.59 14.38
C ASP A 80 -6.40 -6.04 14.46
N PRO A 81 -6.82 -6.54 15.64
CA PRO A 81 -7.31 -7.91 15.81
C PRO A 81 -8.54 -8.25 14.96
N LEU A 82 -9.30 -7.25 14.54
CA LEU A 82 -10.51 -7.42 13.72
C LEU A 82 -10.21 -7.54 12.23
N ALA A 83 -8.99 -7.20 11.79
CA ALA A 83 -8.58 -7.27 10.39
C ALA A 83 -8.36 -8.74 9.97
N LYS A 84 -9.04 -9.15 8.91
CA LYS A 84 -9.02 -10.51 8.36
C LYS A 84 -8.45 -10.54 6.94
N VAL A 85 -8.27 -11.75 6.42
CA VAL A 85 -7.87 -11.97 5.03
C VAL A 85 -8.93 -11.37 4.10
N ASN A 86 -8.47 -10.73 3.02
CA ASN A 86 -9.26 -9.98 2.03
C ASN A 86 -9.75 -8.59 2.45
N ASP A 87 -9.65 -8.21 3.73
CA ASP A 87 -9.85 -6.83 4.15
C ASP A 87 -8.85 -5.88 3.45
N THR A 88 -9.14 -4.59 3.48
CA THR A 88 -8.23 -3.57 2.96
C THR A 88 -7.74 -2.70 4.10
N VAL A 89 -6.42 -2.63 4.28
CA VAL A 89 -5.79 -1.77 5.30
C VAL A 89 -5.27 -0.48 4.66
N MET A 90 -5.51 0.65 5.31
CA MET A 90 -4.90 1.93 4.97
C MET A 90 -3.53 2.01 5.65
N VAL A 91 -2.48 2.02 4.83
CA VAL A 91 -1.08 2.06 5.27
C VAL A 91 -0.55 3.47 5.08
N ASP A 92 0.03 4.03 6.14
CA ASP A 92 0.80 5.26 6.07
C ASP A 92 2.17 4.97 5.43
N ILE A 93 2.49 5.70 4.36
CA ILE A 93 3.68 5.41 3.54
C ILE A 93 4.98 5.72 4.30
N ALA A 94 4.98 6.76 5.14
CA ALA A 94 6.17 7.19 5.87
C ALA A 94 6.52 6.23 7.00
N THR A 95 5.51 5.80 7.77
CA THR A 95 5.70 4.93 8.94
C THR A 95 5.60 3.45 8.63
N GLY A 96 4.95 3.08 7.52
CA GLY A 96 4.63 1.69 7.18
C GLY A 96 3.58 1.05 8.10
N LYS A 97 2.94 1.83 8.97
CA LYS A 97 1.93 1.35 9.92
C LYS A 97 0.53 1.43 9.33
N MET A 98 -0.33 0.53 9.78
CA MET A 98 -1.77 0.60 9.53
C MET A 98 -2.38 1.75 10.32
N LYS A 99 -3.24 2.54 9.66
CA LYS A 99 -4.07 3.57 10.29
C LYS A 99 -5.49 3.07 10.53
N GLU A 100 -6.11 2.56 9.47
CA GLU A 100 -7.51 2.12 9.45
C GLU A 100 -7.62 0.86 8.57
N PHE A 101 -8.75 0.17 8.66
CA PHE A 101 -9.09 -0.91 7.74
C PHE A 101 -10.56 -0.89 7.37
N ILE A 102 -10.85 -1.49 6.22
CA ILE A 102 -12.18 -1.68 5.67
C ILE A 102 -12.37 -3.18 5.55
N LYS A 103 -13.46 -3.69 6.14
CA LYS A 103 -13.81 -5.11 6.08
C LYS A 103 -14.30 -5.50 4.70
N PHE A 104 -14.00 -6.74 4.33
CA PHE A 104 -14.61 -7.40 3.20
C PHE A 104 -15.78 -8.24 3.72
N ASP A 105 -17.02 -7.80 3.45
CA ASP A 105 -18.26 -8.52 3.78
C ASP A 105 -18.55 -9.64 2.77
#